data_AF-A0A7S1E353-F1
#
_entry.id   AF-A0A7S1E353-F1
#
_cell.length_a   1.000
_cell.length_b   1.000
_cell.length_c   1.000
_cell.angle_alpha   90.00
_cell.angle_beta   90.00
_cell.angle_gamma   90.00
#
_symmetry.space_group_name_H-M   'P 1'
#
loop_
_entity.id
_entity.type
_entity.pdbx_description
1 polymer ?
#
loop_
_entity_poly.entity_id
_entity_poly.type
_entity_poly.pdbx_seq_one_letter_code
_entity_poly.pdbx_strand_id
1 'polypeptide(L)'
;DMKMVIGSEEARKLGGNGAVAKGDSMSVGIGMTLRMELDDGYDPPQGTMLVAGNKVFKGEDGGEMKGFWQVSDVQGEEVPKTLSLSFRCPDGVEISGDLVIPPGYIYANIDVGKDGRGELRLRDGRLTVKEDVKTAFLLTAYNSILAEYKLVGTCEARPHIE
;
A
#
# COMPACT_ATOMS: atom_id res chain seq x y z
N ASP A 1 -13.63 4.42 0.54
CA ASP A 1 -13.17 3.53 1.63
C ASP A 1 -12.23 2.47 1.10
N MET A 2 -11.11 2.27 1.79
CA MET A 2 -10.16 1.20 1.52
C MET A 2 -10.09 0.25 2.70
N LYS A 3 -10.04 -1.04 2.41
CA LYS A 3 -9.78 -2.09 3.39
C LYS A 3 -8.53 -2.86 2.97
N MET A 4 -7.67 -3.09 3.94
CA MET A 4 -6.43 -3.84 3.79
C MET A 4 -6.48 -5.08 4.66
N VAL A 5 -5.92 -6.18 4.16
CA VAL A 5 -5.66 -7.38 4.95
C VAL A 5 -4.18 -7.72 4.83
N ILE A 6 -3.48 -7.64 5.95
CA ILE A 6 -2.03 -7.83 6.04
C ILE A 6 -1.75 -9.11 6.82
N GLY A 7 -0.87 -9.96 6.32
CA GLY A 7 -0.49 -11.18 7.00
C GLY A 7 0.35 -12.10 6.13
N SER A 8 1.02 -13.06 6.78
CA SER A 8 1.88 -14.04 6.11
C SER A 8 1.09 -14.93 5.13
N GLU A 9 -0.13 -15.31 5.48
CA GLU A 9 -1.01 -16.11 4.61
C GLU A 9 -1.51 -15.33 3.39
N GLU A 10 -1.97 -14.10 3.59
CA GLU A 10 -2.43 -13.24 2.49
C GLU A 10 -1.30 -12.93 1.51
N ALA A 11 -0.09 -12.66 2.02
CA ALA A 11 1.09 -12.50 1.18
C ALA A 11 1.39 -13.77 0.36
N ARG A 12 1.29 -14.96 0.96
CA ARG A 12 1.55 -16.24 0.27
C ARG A 12 0.52 -16.54 -0.82
N LYS A 13 -0.78 -16.22 -0.59
CA LYS A 13 -1.84 -16.39 -1.61
C LYS A 13 -1.54 -15.65 -2.91
N LEU A 14 -0.83 -14.54 -2.81
CA LEU A 14 -0.44 -13.70 -3.94
C LEU A 14 0.97 -14.00 -4.50
N GLY A 15 1.63 -15.07 -4.03
CA GLY A 15 2.96 -15.47 -4.48
C GLY A 15 4.13 -14.84 -3.72
N GLY A 16 3.87 -14.13 -2.61
CA GLY A 16 4.90 -13.65 -1.69
C GLY A 16 5.45 -14.77 -0.79
N ASN A 17 6.64 -14.59 -0.24
CA ASN A 17 7.24 -15.55 0.70
C ASN A 17 6.68 -15.46 2.13
N GLY A 18 5.93 -14.40 2.46
CA GLY A 18 5.38 -14.14 3.78
C GLY A 18 6.44 -13.80 4.85
N ALA A 19 7.67 -13.44 4.46
CA ALA A 19 8.80 -13.31 5.37
C ALA A 19 8.79 -12.02 6.22
N VAL A 20 8.04 -10.99 5.82
CA VAL A 20 7.93 -9.72 6.55
C VAL A 20 6.97 -9.83 7.73
N ALA A 21 5.89 -10.60 7.58
CA ALA A 21 5.03 -11.01 8.67
C ALA A 21 5.74 -12.14 9.44
N LYS A 22 6.76 -11.77 10.23
CA LYS A 22 7.50 -12.71 11.06
C LYS A 22 6.54 -13.38 12.05
N GLY A 23 6.64 -14.70 12.17
CA GLY A 23 6.14 -15.42 13.35
C GLY A 23 4.72 -15.98 13.28
N ASP A 24 3.76 -15.36 12.61
CA ASP A 24 2.35 -15.68 12.90
C ASP A 24 1.45 -16.02 11.71
N SER A 25 0.47 -16.88 12.00
CA SER A 25 -0.72 -17.17 11.17
C SER A 25 -1.78 -16.07 11.24
N MET A 26 -1.50 -14.98 11.96
CA MET A 26 -2.44 -13.90 12.17
C MET A 26 -2.48 -12.94 10.98
N SER A 27 -3.69 -12.45 10.69
CA SER A 27 -3.94 -11.41 9.69
C SER A 27 -4.61 -10.21 10.34
N VAL A 28 -4.27 -8.99 9.90
CA VAL A 28 -4.86 -7.73 10.39
C VAL A 28 -5.69 -7.10 9.30
N GLY A 29 -6.94 -6.81 9.65
CA GLY A 29 -7.80 -5.93 8.86
C GLY A 29 -7.58 -4.47 9.23
N ILE A 30 -7.22 -3.63 8.26
CA ILE A 30 -7.12 -2.18 8.46
C ILE A 30 -8.07 -1.46 7.50
N GLY A 31 -9.02 -0.70 8.05
CA GLY A 31 -9.93 0.15 7.28
C GLY A 31 -9.51 1.62 7.32
N MET A 32 -9.68 2.33 6.21
CA MET A 32 -9.42 3.78 6.13
C MET A 32 -10.28 4.46 5.06
N THR A 33 -10.41 5.78 5.16
CA THR A 33 -11.00 6.61 4.11
C THR A 33 -9.88 7.35 3.39
N LEU A 34 -9.95 7.34 2.06
CA LEU A 34 -8.98 8.00 1.18
C LEU A 34 -9.68 9.13 0.44
N ARG A 35 -9.13 10.34 0.51
CA ARG A 35 -9.47 11.44 -0.39
C ARG A 35 -8.34 11.62 -1.39
N MET A 36 -8.67 11.68 -2.68
CA MET A 36 -7.69 11.84 -3.75
C MET A 36 -7.86 13.21 -4.39
N GLU A 37 -6.77 13.96 -4.46
CA GLU A 37 -6.67 15.28 -5.07
C GLU A 37 -5.81 15.14 -6.33
N LEU A 38 -6.27 15.68 -7.46
CA LEU A 38 -5.60 15.58 -8.75
C LEU A 38 -4.62 16.75 -8.91
N ASP A 39 -3.40 16.46 -9.33
CA ASP A 39 -2.41 17.47 -9.70
C ASP A 39 -2.61 17.88 -11.16
N ASP A 40 -2.58 19.20 -11.42
CA ASP A 40 -2.75 19.74 -12.76
C ASP A 40 -1.54 19.46 -13.66
N GLY A 41 -1.81 19.10 -14.93
CA GLY A 41 -0.79 19.05 -15.99
C GLY A 41 0.02 17.75 -16.09
N TYR A 42 -0.41 16.67 -15.43
CA TYR A 42 0.27 15.37 -15.48
C TYR A 42 -0.51 14.32 -16.30
N ASP A 43 0.22 13.61 -17.16
CA ASP A 43 -0.24 12.45 -17.92
C ASP A 43 0.85 11.35 -17.87
N PRO A 44 0.60 10.19 -17.21
CA PRO A 44 -0.67 9.77 -16.63
C PRO A 44 -1.09 10.57 -15.38
N PRO A 45 -2.40 10.64 -15.07
CA PRO A 45 -2.91 11.39 -13.91
C PRO A 45 -2.27 10.95 -12.59
N GLN A 46 -1.98 11.92 -11.73
CA GLN A 46 -1.41 11.70 -10.40
C GLN A 46 -1.88 12.77 -9.41
N GLY A 47 -1.60 12.58 -8.13
CA GLY A 47 -1.68 13.67 -7.16
C GLY A 47 -1.58 13.27 -5.70
N THR A 48 -2.07 14.15 -4.85
CA THR A 48 -2.02 13.98 -3.39
C THR A 48 -3.16 13.09 -2.90
N MET A 49 -2.85 12.17 -1.99
CA MET A 49 -3.84 11.37 -1.30
C MET A 49 -3.87 11.74 0.19
N LEU A 50 -5.04 11.82 0.79
CA LEU A 50 -5.22 12.08 2.21
C LEU A 50 -5.89 10.87 2.86
N VAL A 51 -5.26 10.34 3.90
CA VAL A 51 -5.73 9.18 4.64
C VAL A 51 -6.36 9.67 5.95
N ALA A 52 -7.62 9.32 6.15
CA ALA A 52 -8.40 9.66 7.33
C ALA A 52 -9.01 8.42 8.00
N GLY A 53 -9.47 8.60 9.24
CA GLY A 53 -10.21 7.57 9.97
C GLY A 53 -9.37 6.39 10.47
N ASN A 54 -8.04 6.56 10.57
CA ASN A 54 -7.14 5.47 10.92
C ASN A 54 -6.06 5.88 11.95
N LYS A 55 -5.79 5.02 12.94
CA LYS A 55 -4.80 5.28 14.01
C LYS A 55 -3.36 4.89 13.64
N VAL A 56 -3.20 4.05 12.61
CA VAL A 56 -1.92 3.57 12.08
C VAL A 56 -1.35 4.58 11.08
N PHE A 57 -2.20 5.18 10.25
CA PHE A 57 -1.82 6.15 9.21
C PHE A 57 -2.21 7.56 9.64
N LYS A 58 -1.34 8.21 10.42
CA LYS A 58 -1.53 9.56 10.97
C LYS A 58 -0.35 10.47 10.64
N GLY A 59 -0.60 11.74 10.35
CA GLY A 59 0.43 12.76 10.21
C GLY A 59 1.25 12.94 11.50
N GLU A 60 2.42 13.57 11.40
CA GLU A 60 3.29 13.83 12.56
C GLU A 60 2.62 14.74 13.61
N ASP A 61 1.69 15.58 13.16
CA ASP A 61 0.84 16.45 13.98
C ASP A 61 -0.46 15.78 14.48
N GLY A 62 -0.63 14.48 14.19
CA GLY A 62 -1.86 13.74 14.48
C GLY A 62 -3.00 14.02 13.48
N GLY A 63 -2.75 14.79 12.42
CA GLY A 63 -3.69 15.08 11.35
C GLY A 63 -3.79 13.97 10.30
N GLU A 64 -4.44 14.29 9.18
CA GLU A 64 -4.55 13.39 8.03
C GLU A 64 -3.16 13.04 7.48
N MET A 65 -2.92 11.75 7.22
CA MET A 65 -1.67 11.33 6.61
C MET A 65 -1.70 11.67 5.12
N LYS A 66 -0.68 12.40 4.66
CA LYS A 66 -0.47 12.69 3.25
C LYS A 66 0.25 11.52 2.57
N GLY A 67 -0.32 11.05 1.49
CA GLY A 67 0.24 10.08 0.56
C GLY A 67 0.23 10.62 -0.87
N PHE A 68 0.58 9.75 -1.79
CA PHE A 68 0.64 10.04 -3.22
C PHE A 68 -0.07 8.94 -3.99
N TRP A 69 -0.73 9.31 -5.08
CA TRP A 69 -1.35 8.38 -6.00
C TRP A 69 -0.96 8.70 -7.45
N GLN A 70 -0.89 7.67 -8.29
CA GLN A 70 -0.69 7.82 -9.73
C GLN A 70 -1.35 6.68 -10.50
N VAL A 71 -1.74 6.95 -11.73
CA VAL A 71 -2.09 5.91 -12.70
C VAL A 71 -0.80 5.30 -13.26
N SER A 72 -0.63 3.99 -13.11
CA SER A 72 0.62 3.29 -13.47
C SER A 72 0.54 2.51 -14.78
N ASP A 73 -0.65 2.22 -15.29
CA ASP A 73 -0.88 1.60 -16.61
C ASP A 73 -2.16 2.14 -17.25
N VAL A 74 -2.06 2.51 -18.53
CA VAL A 74 -3.16 2.94 -19.40
C VAL A 74 -3.04 2.13 -20.69
N GLN A 75 -3.90 1.13 -20.89
CA GLN A 75 -4.03 0.47 -22.20
C GLN A 75 -5.42 0.74 -22.77
N GLY A 76 -5.46 1.46 -23.89
CA GLY A 76 -6.69 1.98 -24.50
C GLY A 76 -7.05 3.34 -23.89
N GLU A 77 -7.43 4.28 -24.74
CA GLU A 77 -7.36 5.75 -24.51
C GLU A 77 -8.17 6.33 -23.33
N GLU A 78 -8.85 5.54 -22.48
CA GLU A 78 -9.83 6.14 -21.54
C GLU A 78 -9.97 5.52 -20.13
N VAL A 79 -9.39 4.35 -19.81
CA VAL A 79 -9.56 3.74 -18.47
C VAL A 79 -8.21 3.28 -17.90
N PRO A 80 -7.77 3.82 -16.74
CA PRO A 80 -6.63 3.31 -15.99
C PRO A 80 -6.78 1.81 -15.73
N LYS A 81 -5.71 1.03 -15.88
CA LYS A 81 -5.70 -0.40 -15.50
C LYS A 81 -5.23 -0.60 -14.07
N THR A 82 -4.27 0.20 -13.62
CA THR A 82 -3.72 0.08 -12.28
C THR A 82 -3.54 1.47 -11.68
N LEU A 83 -3.92 1.58 -10.41
CA LEU A 83 -3.72 2.73 -9.55
C LEU A 83 -2.64 2.37 -8.52
N SER A 84 -1.57 3.15 -8.48
CA SER A 84 -0.49 2.99 -7.51
C SER A 84 -0.63 4.06 -6.44
N LEU A 85 -0.71 3.64 -5.18
CA LEU A 85 -0.77 4.49 -3.99
C LEU A 85 0.49 4.31 -3.16
N SER A 86 0.93 5.36 -2.49
CA SER A 86 1.96 5.28 -1.46
C SER A 86 1.60 6.18 -0.28
N PHE A 87 1.78 5.67 0.93
CA PHE A 87 1.50 6.40 2.16
C PHE A 87 2.39 5.92 3.30
N ARG A 88 2.67 6.81 4.24
CA ARG A 88 3.63 6.55 5.31
C ARG A 88 2.93 5.87 6.49
N CYS A 89 3.60 4.86 7.04
CA CYS A 89 3.30 4.16 8.28
C CYS A 89 4.44 4.45 9.26
N PRO A 90 4.36 5.54 10.04
CA PRO A 90 5.49 6.04 10.81
C PRO A 90 5.92 5.10 11.94
N ASP A 91 4.94 4.44 12.57
CA ASP A 91 5.18 3.59 13.75
C ASP A 91 5.29 2.09 13.38
N GLY A 92 4.99 1.73 12.12
CA GLY A 92 4.81 0.33 11.72
C GLY A 92 3.49 -0.26 12.24
N VAL A 93 3.30 -1.57 12.04
CA VAL A 93 2.17 -2.33 12.60
C VAL A 93 2.71 -3.49 13.40
N GLU A 94 2.39 -3.50 14.69
CA GLU A 94 2.76 -4.55 15.63
C GLU A 94 1.49 -5.29 16.12
N ILE A 95 1.59 -6.61 16.25
CA ILE A 95 0.54 -7.47 16.77
C ILE A 95 1.14 -8.38 17.82
N SER A 96 0.57 -8.41 19.02
CA SER A 96 1.00 -9.35 20.07
C SER A 96 2.50 -9.30 20.42
N GLY A 97 3.19 -8.19 20.15
CA GLY A 97 4.64 -8.05 20.35
C GLY A 97 5.48 -8.26 19.09
N ASP A 98 4.88 -8.71 17.98
CA ASP A 98 5.55 -9.00 16.73
C ASP A 98 5.29 -7.92 15.68
N LEU A 99 6.37 -7.40 15.10
CA LEU A 99 6.31 -6.41 14.03
C LEU A 99 5.91 -7.09 12.71
N VAL A 100 4.72 -6.76 12.22
CA VAL A 100 4.14 -7.31 10.98
C VAL A 100 4.38 -6.40 9.78
N ILE A 101 4.38 -5.08 10.01
CA ILE A 101 4.78 -4.09 9.00
C ILE A 101 5.87 -3.20 9.63
N PRO A 102 7.05 -3.08 9.00
CA PRO A 102 8.06 -2.17 9.48
C PRO A 102 7.64 -0.70 9.30
N PRO A 103 8.11 0.20 10.18
CA PRO A 103 8.03 1.64 9.94
C PRO A 103 8.54 2.01 8.53
N GLY A 104 7.80 2.86 7.81
CA GLY A 104 8.20 3.26 6.45
C GLY A 104 7.02 3.60 5.54
N TYR A 105 7.19 3.35 4.24
CA TYR A 105 6.13 3.52 3.25
C TYR A 105 5.46 2.18 2.95
N ILE A 106 4.14 2.23 2.85
CA ILE A 106 3.32 1.17 2.26
C ILE A 106 2.97 1.61 0.85
N TYR A 107 3.09 0.67 -0.09
CA TYR A 107 2.71 0.85 -1.48
C TYR A 107 1.53 -0.08 -1.77
N ALA A 108 0.48 0.45 -2.39
CA ALA A 108 -0.66 -0.33 -2.86
C ALA A 108 -0.76 -0.22 -4.38
N ASN A 109 -0.73 -1.34 -5.08
CA ASN A 109 -1.02 -1.38 -6.51
C ASN A 109 -2.36 -2.06 -6.69
N ILE A 110 -3.35 -1.31 -7.18
CA ILE A 110 -4.75 -1.74 -7.21
C ILE A 110 -5.24 -1.77 -8.64
N ASP A 111 -5.81 -2.90 -9.04
CA ASP A 111 -6.37 -3.05 -10.37
C ASP A 111 -7.70 -2.30 -10.46
N VAL A 112 -7.89 -1.62 -11.57
CA VAL A 112 -9.08 -0.84 -11.87
C VAL A 112 -9.88 -1.62 -12.90
N GLY A 113 -11.12 -1.94 -12.57
CA GLY A 113 -11.99 -2.70 -13.45
C GLY A 113 -13.43 -2.25 -13.34
N LYS A 114 -14.22 -2.50 -14.39
CA LYS A 114 -15.67 -2.32 -14.33
C LYS A 114 -16.31 -3.53 -13.65
N ASP A 115 -17.28 -3.31 -12.78
CA ASP A 115 -18.10 -4.38 -12.25
C ASP A 115 -19.16 -4.85 -13.25
N GLY A 116 -19.96 -5.85 -12.87
CA GLY A 116 -21.05 -6.37 -13.73
C GLY A 116 -22.15 -5.36 -14.06
N ARG A 117 -22.12 -4.16 -13.47
CA ARG A 117 -23.02 -3.03 -13.73
C ARG A 117 -22.33 -1.91 -14.53
N GLY A 118 -21.05 -2.07 -14.88
CA GLY A 118 -20.26 -1.08 -15.61
C GLY A 118 -19.61 0.00 -14.74
N GLU A 119 -19.75 -0.07 -13.41
CA GLU A 119 -19.16 0.90 -12.49
C GLU A 119 -17.68 0.58 -12.25
N LEU A 120 -16.82 1.61 -12.26
CA LEU A 120 -15.40 1.44 -11.94
C LEU A 120 -15.23 1.04 -10.48
N ARG A 121 -14.45 -0.02 -10.25
CA ARG A 121 -14.07 -0.53 -8.94
C ARG A 121 -12.58 -0.76 -8.87
N LEU A 122 -12.04 -0.50 -7.68
CA LEU A 122 -10.67 -0.80 -7.30
C LEU A 122 -10.65 -2.21 -6.68
N ARG A 123 -10.08 -3.19 -7.39
CA ARG A 123 -10.09 -4.61 -7.04
C ARG A 123 -8.66 -5.18 -6.95
N ASP A 124 -8.55 -6.31 -6.27
CA ASP A 124 -7.36 -7.18 -6.27
C ASP A 124 -6.03 -6.47 -5.97
N GLY A 125 -6.06 -5.48 -5.06
CA GLY A 125 -4.90 -4.67 -4.78
C GLY A 125 -3.84 -5.42 -3.98
N ARG A 126 -2.57 -5.19 -4.34
CA ARG A 126 -1.39 -5.78 -3.70
C ARG A 126 -0.69 -4.76 -2.82
N LEU A 127 -0.41 -5.12 -1.58
CA LEU A 127 0.31 -4.27 -0.63
C LEU A 127 1.77 -4.70 -0.54
N THR A 128 2.69 -3.77 -0.74
CA THR A 128 4.12 -3.98 -0.55
C THR A 128 4.73 -2.98 0.41
N VAL A 129 5.81 -3.39 1.06
CA VAL A 129 6.70 -2.50 1.82
C VAL A 129 8.09 -2.54 1.24
N LYS A 130 8.80 -1.44 1.34
CA LYS A 130 10.22 -1.36 0.98
C LYS A 130 11.05 -1.74 2.21
N GLU A 131 11.88 -2.78 2.08
CA GLU A 131 12.94 -3.07 3.04
C GLU A 131 14.31 -2.72 2.43
N ASP A 132 15.12 -2.03 3.21
CA ASP A 132 16.51 -1.75 2.83
C ASP A 132 17.35 -3.03 3.02
N VAL A 133 17.94 -3.52 1.93
CA VAL A 133 18.77 -4.73 1.99
C VAL A 133 20.15 -4.36 2.51
N LYS A 134 20.48 -4.78 3.74
CA LYS A 134 21.85 -4.68 4.24
C LYS A 134 22.73 -5.70 3.51
N THR A 135 23.37 -5.30 2.42
CA THR A 135 24.37 -6.13 1.75
C THR A 135 25.72 -5.87 2.39
N ALA A 136 26.18 -6.79 3.24
CA ALA A 136 27.55 -6.76 3.75
C ALA A 136 28.48 -7.36 2.68
N PHE A 137 29.18 -6.53 1.93
CA PHE A 137 30.32 -6.95 1.12
C PHE A 137 31.60 -6.60 1.88
N LEU A 138 32.45 -7.61 2.14
CA LEU A 138 33.84 -7.46 2.61
C LEU A 138 34.04 -6.44 3.75
N LEU A 139 33.55 -6.77 4.96
CA LEU A 139 33.89 -6.10 6.23
C LEU A 139 33.51 -4.61 6.36
N THR A 140 32.75 -4.07 5.41
CA THR A 140 32.17 -2.71 5.49
C THR A 140 30.67 -2.81 5.37
N ALA A 141 29.94 -2.37 6.40
CA ALA A 141 28.49 -2.29 6.38
C ALA A 141 28.09 -1.10 5.50
N TYR A 142 27.84 -1.34 4.22
CA TYR A 142 27.17 -0.36 3.37
C TYR A 142 25.66 -0.48 3.62
N ASN A 143 25.01 0.64 3.95
CA ASN A 143 23.56 0.75 3.78
C ASN A 143 23.32 0.78 2.27
N SER A 144 23.06 -0.39 1.68
CA SER A 144 23.07 -0.56 0.24
C SER A 144 21.94 0.20 -0.45
N ILE A 145 22.20 0.62 -1.69
CA ILE A 145 21.28 1.26 -2.65
C ILE A 145 20.16 0.29 -3.12
N LEU A 146 20.23 -0.98 -2.73
CA LEU A 146 19.29 -2.03 -3.14
C LEU A 146 18.08 -2.07 -2.19
N ALA A 147 16.94 -1.69 -2.75
CA ALA A 147 15.64 -1.76 -2.11
C ALA A 147 14.92 -3.05 -2.54
N GLU A 148 14.42 -3.84 -1.59
CA GLU A 148 13.56 -4.97 -1.89
C GLU A 148 12.11 -4.60 -1.54
N TYR A 149 11.19 -4.79 -2.49
CA TYR A 149 9.76 -4.64 -2.24
C TYR A 149 9.17 -5.99 -1.89
N LYS A 150 8.63 -6.10 -0.68
CA LYS A 150 8.06 -7.35 -0.19
C LYS A 150 6.56 -7.25 -0.08
N LEU A 151 5.89 -8.29 -0.56
CA LEU A 151 4.43 -8.41 -0.50
C LEU A 151 3.99 -8.75 0.92
N VAL A 152 3.05 -7.97 1.45
CA VAL A 152 2.58 -8.07 2.84
C VAL A 152 1.09 -8.34 2.97
N GLY A 153 0.33 -8.18 1.88
CA GLY A 153 -1.11 -8.41 1.94
C GLY A 153 -1.89 -7.94 0.72
N THR A 154 -3.20 -7.88 0.90
CA THR A 154 -4.19 -7.49 -0.10
C THR A 154 -4.90 -6.21 0.31
N CYS A 155 -5.48 -5.52 -0.66
CA CYS A 155 -6.39 -4.43 -0.40
C CYS A 155 -7.51 -4.34 -1.44
N GLU A 156 -8.63 -3.80 -1.00
CA GLU A 156 -9.80 -3.49 -1.82
C GLU A 156 -10.26 -2.08 -1.51
N ALA A 157 -10.83 -1.39 -2.50
CA ALA A 157 -11.39 -0.07 -2.28
C ALA A 157 -12.71 0.11 -3.03
N ARG A 158 -13.62 0.85 -2.39
CA ARG A 158 -14.94 1.18 -2.93
C ARG A 158 -15.21 2.68 -2.79
N PRO A 159 -16.05 3.26 -3.66
CA PRO A 159 -16.54 4.62 -3.47
C PRO A 159 -17.10 4.81 -2.05
N HIS A 160 -16.78 5.93 -1.43
CA HIS A 160 -17.41 6.33 -0.17
C HIS A 160 -18.83 6.80 -0.49
N ILE A 161 -19.83 6.30 0.23
CA ILE A 161 -21.22 6.73 0.11
C ILE A 161 -21.57 7.35 1.46
N GLU A 162 -21.85 8.65 1.46
CA GLU A 162 -22.34 9.39 2.63
C GLU A 162 -23.78 9.02 3.00
#